data_AF-A0A8S3S5J7-F1
#
_entry.id   AF-A0A8S3S5J7-F1
#
_cell.length_a   1.000
_cell.length_b   1.000
_cell.length_c   1.000
_cell.angle_alpha   90.00
_cell.angle_beta   90.00
_cell.angle_gamma   90.00
#
_symmetry.space_group_name_H-M   'P 1'
#
loop_
_entity.id
_entity.type
_entity.pdbx_description
1 polymer ?
#
loop_
_entity_poly.entity_id
_entity_poly.type
_entity_poly.pdbx_seq_one_letter_code
_entity_poly.pdbx_strand_id
1 'polypeptide(L)'
;MYLYFPSVSAADPAKYKKVVEILRQDGVPGSLPTIPNRTYKLNHKVKDLRNENTDTQFKQITGKDVSNTLANMCSHYISAFGNHKGGVVYYGIEDKKGIVVGIDLSNCTETAIESALDKKIGGMICGKSSTKLKRTTHWDIQYFNIEEDEEANIFMPNRKVIAVRVCRIPGGVFTAVPESYYVDDDGNVKQFEDFEEWRSQIFPATKGDAHQLKESLSNICDDIKDLRLSSTQRQSFRDNSMVNDSIVVSQTVVGESLIGTGKSELALQYCYNVRKHNPTIIVYKLRCTDTNMLQKSLRELCKCFPNINIIEEEQTQKETLNKLEDAIVREIRDREGYQFLLLDDVKPNSKRAVNGFLKKCKRVDNIKLIVTTSVSLELDAFTEEIEVEGFSEAEAVEFLANFPSVQNEDKSITYSLPKSLAVIRKDCILQDLI
;
A
#
# COMPACT_ATOMS: atom_id res chain seq x y z
N MET A 1 13.91 -5.73 2.41
CA MET A 1 13.29 -5.33 3.69
C MET A 1 11.80 -5.72 3.68
N TYR A 2 11.40 -6.71 4.48
CA TYR A 2 9.98 -7.06 4.66
C TYR A 2 9.47 -6.40 5.94
N LEU A 3 8.69 -5.34 5.78
CA LEU A 3 8.09 -4.61 6.91
C LEU A 3 6.73 -5.23 7.25
N TYR A 4 6.70 -6.02 8.33
CA TYR A 4 5.48 -6.17 9.11
C TYR A 4 5.13 -4.81 9.75
N PHE A 5 3.87 -4.64 10.14
CA PHE A 5 3.45 -3.45 10.90
C PHE A 5 2.31 -3.79 11.87
N PRO A 6 2.38 -3.32 13.12
CA PRO A 6 1.25 -3.35 14.03
C PRO A 6 0.10 -2.49 13.49
N SER A 7 -1.10 -2.75 14.00
CA SER A 7 -2.36 -2.36 13.36
C SER A 7 -2.75 -0.90 13.56
N VAL A 8 -3.24 -0.24 12.50
CA VAL A 8 -3.90 1.09 12.58
C VAL A 8 -5.35 1.00 13.09
N SER A 9 -5.72 -0.13 13.65
CA SER A 9 -7.07 -0.46 14.13
C SER A 9 -6.98 -1.60 15.14
N ALA A 10 -8.06 -1.90 15.86
CA ALA A 10 -8.13 -3.09 16.70
C ALA A 10 -8.31 -4.40 15.91
N ALA A 11 -8.34 -4.38 14.56
CA ALA A 11 -8.81 -5.50 13.74
C ALA A 11 -7.97 -5.87 12.49
N ASP A 12 -7.08 -4.99 12.00
CA ASP A 12 -6.35 -5.21 10.73
C ASP A 12 -4.94 -4.55 10.75
N PRO A 13 -3.84 -5.30 10.47
CA PRO A 13 -2.48 -4.78 10.42
C PRO A 13 -2.29 -3.66 9.38
N ALA A 14 -1.31 -2.78 9.60
CA ALA A 14 -1.09 -1.65 8.70
C ALA A 14 -0.40 -2.09 7.39
N LYS A 15 -0.84 -1.54 6.26
CA LYS A 15 -0.08 -1.60 5.00
C LYS A 15 0.86 -0.40 4.95
N TYR A 16 2.11 -0.62 4.54
CA TYR A 16 3.17 0.42 4.44
C TYR A 16 2.65 1.78 3.94
N LYS A 17 1.96 1.77 2.80
CA LYS A 17 1.35 2.97 2.18
C LYS A 17 0.49 3.77 3.15
N LYS A 18 -0.36 3.13 3.95
CA LYS A 18 -1.24 3.77 4.94
C LYS A 18 -0.44 4.38 6.10
N VAL A 19 0.65 3.74 6.53
CA VAL A 19 1.55 4.28 7.57
C VAL A 19 2.23 5.56 7.05
N VAL A 20 2.75 5.53 5.82
CA VAL A 20 3.35 6.70 5.16
C VAL A 20 2.33 7.83 4.96
N GLU A 21 1.10 7.51 4.52
CA GLU A 21 -0.01 8.46 4.40
C GLU A 21 -0.37 9.12 5.73
N ILE A 22 -0.28 8.41 6.85
CA ILE A 22 -0.56 8.91 8.21
C ILE A 22 0.57 9.80 8.73
N LEU A 23 1.82 9.36 8.60
CA LEU A 23 2.99 10.13 9.05
C LEU A 23 3.16 11.43 8.26
N ARG A 24 2.72 11.46 6.99
CA ARG A 24 2.66 12.65 6.12
C ARG A 24 1.49 13.60 6.42
N GLN A 25 0.61 13.33 7.39
CA GLN A 25 -0.52 14.24 7.66
C GLN A 25 -0.05 15.52 8.36
N ASP A 26 -0.16 16.65 7.66
CA ASP A 26 0.06 17.99 8.17
C ASP A 26 -1.22 18.69 8.67
N GLY A 27 -1.03 19.84 9.33
CA GLY A 27 -2.09 20.62 9.97
C GLY A 27 -2.10 20.51 11.51
N VAL A 28 -3.19 21.00 12.10
CA VAL A 28 -3.47 20.99 13.55
C VAL A 28 -4.41 19.84 13.93
N PRO A 29 -4.46 19.40 15.20
CA PRO A 29 -5.48 18.46 15.69
C PRO A 29 -6.90 18.94 15.37
N GLY A 30 -7.80 17.99 15.09
CA GLY A 30 -9.22 18.27 14.90
C GLY A 30 -9.93 18.66 16.20
N SER A 31 -11.18 19.09 16.11
CA SER A 31 -12.04 19.25 17.28
C SER A 31 -12.38 17.89 17.92
N LEU A 32 -12.43 17.83 19.26
CA LEU A 32 -13.06 16.70 19.96
C LEU A 32 -14.55 16.59 19.58
N PRO A 33 -15.08 15.37 19.34
CA PRO A 33 -16.50 15.20 19.09
C PRO A 33 -17.35 15.60 20.32
N THR A 34 -18.53 16.14 20.04
CA THR A 34 -19.51 16.54 21.06
C THR A 34 -20.38 15.35 21.44
N ILE A 35 -20.55 15.08 22.73
CA ILE A 35 -21.44 14.03 23.22
C ILE A 35 -22.60 14.71 23.97
N PRO A 36 -23.88 14.44 23.63
CA PRO A 36 -25.00 14.99 24.38
C PRO A 36 -25.03 14.36 25.78
N ASN A 37 -25.22 15.20 26.80
CA ASN A 37 -25.38 14.74 28.18
C ASN A 37 -26.70 13.96 28.31
N ARG A 38 -26.64 12.75 28.89
CA ARG A 38 -27.78 11.83 29.00
C ARG A 38 -27.56 10.85 30.16
N THR A 39 -28.63 10.34 30.77
CA THR A 39 -28.54 9.11 31.57
C THR A 39 -28.64 7.88 30.66
N TYR A 40 -28.08 6.76 31.10
CA TYR A 40 -28.28 5.45 30.47
C TYR A 40 -29.11 4.55 31.39
N LYS A 41 -29.96 3.68 30.82
CA LYS A 41 -30.78 2.74 31.60
C LYS A 41 -30.16 1.34 31.55
N LEU A 42 -30.03 0.67 32.70
CA LEU A 42 -29.42 -0.66 32.77
C LEU A 42 -30.21 -1.67 31.90
N ASN A 43 -29.50 -2.62 31.29
CA ASN A 43 -30.03 -3.67 30.40
C ASN A 43 -30.77 -3.18 29.14
N HIS A 44 -30.93 -1.88 28.95
CA HIS A 44 -31.57 -1.31 27.76
C HIS A 44 -30.60 -1.22 26.57
N LYS A 45 -31.12 -1.45 25.36
CA LYS A 45 -30.38 -1.13 24.13
C LYS A 45 -30.37 0.40 23.91
N VAL A 46 -29.21 0.97 23.65
CA VAL A 46 -29.11 2.37 23.21
C VAL A 46 -29.70 2.50 21.80
N LYS A 47 -30.75 3.32 21.66
CA LYS A 47 -31.51 3.48 20.41
C LYS A 47 -30.91 4.55 19.50
N ASP A 48 -30.35 5.61 20.08
CA ASP A 48 -29.97 6.84 19.36
C ASP A 48 -28.51 6.84 18.88
N LEU A 49 -27.67 5.98 19.49
CA LEU A 49 -26.40 5.61 18.90
C LEU A 49 -26.66 4.45 17.93
N ARG A 50 -26.32 4.64 16.65
CA ARG A 50 -26.35 3.55 15.67
C ARG A 50 -25.36 2.45 16.10
N ASN A 51 -25.54 1.25 15.55
CA ASN A 51 -24.56 0.15 15.71
C ASN A 51 -23.14 0.64 15.37
N GLU A 52 -22.12 -0.05 15.90
CA GLU A 52 -20.71 0.31 15.70
C GLU A 52 -20.36 0.69 14.26
N ASN A 53 -19.58 1.75 14.12
CA ASN A 53 -19.19 2.33 12.84
C ASN A 53 -17.73 2.84 12.91
N THR A 54 -17.34 3.70 11.97
CA THR A 54 -15.99 4.28 11.88
C THR A 54 -15.65 5.36 12.91
N ASP A 55 -16.61 5.86 13.69
CA ASP A 55 -16.44 6.95 14.67
C ASP A 55 -16.99 6.65 16.07
N THR A 56 -17.66 5.51 16.25
CA THR A 56 -18.36 5.10 17.46
C THR A 56 -18.10 3.62 17.73
N GLN A 57 -17.61 3.32 18.94
CA GLN A 57 -17.27 1.99 19.43
C GLN A 57 -17.88 1.75 20.82
N PHE A 58 -18.38 0.55 21.08
CA PHE A 58 -18.97 0.07 22.34
C PHE A 58 -18.13 -1.08 22.89
N LYS A 59 -17.63 -0.98 24.12
CA LYS A 59 -16.82 -2.06 24.71
C LYS A 59 -17.22 -2.32 26.17
N GLN A 60 -17.47 -3.58 26.48
CA GLN A 60 -17.71 -4.03 27.85
C GLN A 60 -16.36 -4.18 28.57
N ILE A 61 -16.26 -3.64 29.79
CA ILE A 61 -15.11 -3.89 30.66
C ILE A 61 -15.43 -5.10 31.55
N THR A 62 -14.56 -6.10 31.55
CA THR A 62 -14.68 -7.31 32.39
C THR A 62 -13.39 -7.54 33.16
N GLY A 63 -13.42 -7.35 34.48
CA GLY A 63 -12.26 -7.49 35.35
C GLY A 63 -12.45 -6.76 36.68
N LYS A 64 -11.48 -6.90 37.60
CA LYS A 64 -11.46 -6.17 38.88
C LYS A 64 -10.70 -4.85 38.81
N ASP A 65 -9.66 -4.77 37.98
CA ASP A 65 -8.86 -3.56 37.77
C ASP A 65 -9.41 -2.73 36.60
N VAL A 66 -10.52 -2.03 36.86
CA VAL A 66 -11.19 -1.18 35.87
C VAL A 66 -10.22 -0.14 35.29
N SER A 67 -9.41 0.48 36.15
CA SER A 67 -8.40 1.49 35.80
C SER A 67 -7.44 1.03 34.72
N ASN A 68 -6.69 -0.05 34.95
CA ASN A 68 -5.67 -0.50 33.99
C ASN A 68 -6.28 -1.25 32.80
N THR A 69 -7.40 -1.96 32.96
CA THR A 69 -8.08 -2.58 31.81
C THR A 69 -8.60 -1.51 30.85
N LEU A 70 -9.29 -0.48 31.34
CA LEU A 70 -9.81 0.61 30.51
C LEU A 70 -8.66 1.40 29.88
N ALA A 71 -7.62 1.78 30.63
CA ALA A 71 -6.49 2.54 30.09
C ALA A 71 -5.75 1.77 28.97
N ASN A 72 -5.48 0.48 29.17
CA ASN A 72 -4.84 -0.35 28.14
C ASN A 72 -5.70 -0.46 26.88
N MET A 73 -6.99 -0.82 27.01
CA MET A 73 -7.91 -0.88 25.86
C MET A 73 -8.01 0.47 25.14
N CYS A 74 -8.13 1.56 25.89
CA CYS A 74 -8.27 2.92 25.36
C CYS A 74 -7.06 3.34 24.51
N SER A 75 -5.83 2.95 24.88
CA SER A 75 -4.65 3.31 24.09
C SER A 75 -4.72 2.80 22.63
N HIS A 76 -5.34 1.66 22.37
CA HIS A 76 -5.55 1.15 21.00
C HIS A 76 -6.59 1.97 20.23
N TYR A 77 -7.67 2.42 20.88
CA TYR A 77 -8.68 3.28 20.24
C TYR A 77 -8.22 4.73 20.05
N ILE A 78 -7.38 5.25 20.94
CA ILE A 78 -6.71 6.55 20.79
C ILE A 78 -5.83 6.54 19.54
N SER A 79 -5.05 5.46 19.32
CA SER A 79 -4.32 5.23 18.07
C SER A 79 -5.29 5.15 16.87
N ALA A 80 -6.28 4.26 16.92
CA ALA A 80 -7.17 4.03 15.79
C ALA A 80 -7.96 5.28 15.36
N PHE A 81 -8.59 6.00 16.29
CA PHE A 81 -9.36 7.21 15.98
C PHE A 81 -8.45 8.42 15.66
N GLY A 82 -7.33 8.56 16.37
CA GLY A 82 -6.35 9.63 16.13
C GLY A 82 -5.77 9.58 14.71
N ASN A 83 -5.47 8.38 14.22
CA ASN A 83 -4.99 8.10 12.87
C ASN A 83 -6.08 8.24 11.77
N HIS A 84 -7.34 8.48 12.14
CA HIS A 84 -8.49 8.57 11.22
C HIS A 84 -9.24 9.91 11.37
N LYS A 85 -10.53 9.90 11.70
CA LYS A 85 -11.39 11.10 11.75
C LYS A 85 -11.63 11.63 13.17
N GLY A 86 -11.00 11.03 14.18
CA GLY A 86 -11.51 11.06 15.56
C GLY A 86 -12.67 10.08 15.75
N GLY A 87 -13.23 10.07 16.96
CA GLY A 87 -14.34 9.19 17.35
C GLY A 87 -14.57 9.13 18.86
N VAL A 88 -15.45 8.23 19.29
CA VAL A 88 -15.82 8.01 20.69
C VAL A 88 -15.87 6.50 20.99
N VAL A 89 -15.21 6.08 22.08
CA VAL A 89 -15.43 4.76 22.69
C VAL A 89 -16.36 4.92 23.88
N TYR A 90 -17.42 4.13 23.96
CA TYR A 90 -18.28 4.01 25.13
C TYR A 90 -17.99 2.71 25.86
N TYR A 91 -17.43 2.81 27.06
CA TYR A 91 -17.17 1.70 27.95
C TYR A 91 -18.36 1.45 28.88
N GLY A 92 -18.72 0.17 29.05
CA GLY A 92 -19.94 -0.24 29.76
C GLY A 92 -21.15 -0.45 28.84
N ILE A 93 -20.94 -0.53 27.53
CA ILE A 93 -21.94 -0.94 26.53
C ILE A 93 -21.46 -2.24 25.87
N GLU A 94 -22.35 -3.22 25.76
CA GLU A 94 -22.09 -4.50 25.08
C GLU A 94 -22.11 -4.31 23.56
N ASP A 95 -21.04 -4.77 22.93
CA ASP A 95 -20.68 -4.62 21.52
C ASP A 95 -21.81 -5.01 20.54
N LYS A 96 -22.30 -6.25 20.63
CA LYS A 96 -23.09 -6.88 19.56
C LYS A 96 -24.54 -6.43 19.54
N LYS A 97 -25.11 -6.16 20.72
CA LYS A 97 -26.52 -5.73 20.86
C LYS A 97 -26.64 -4.23 21.13
N GLY A 98 -25.59 -3.56 21.60
CA GLY A 98 -25.64 -2.16 22.05
C GLY A 98 -26.34 -1.99 23.40
N ILE A 99 -26.25 -2.99 24.28
CA ILE A 99 -26.94 -3.02 25.58
C ILE A 99 -26.08 -2.35 26.65
N VAL A 100 -26.67 -1.46 27.45
CA VAL A 100 -26.01 -0.85 28.61
C VAL A 100 -25.84 -1.90 29.71
N VAL A 101 -24.60 -2.20 30.06
CA VAL A 101 -24.22 -3.04 31.21
C VAL A 101 -23.66 -2.17 32.35
N GLY A 102 -23.04 -1.04 32.00
CA GLY A 102 -22.27 -0.19 32.89
C GLY A 102 -20.93 -0.80 33.29
N ILE A 103 -20.18 -0.02 34.07
CA ILE A 103 -18.93 -0.40 34.72
C ILE A 103 -19.12 -0.16 36.22
N ASP A 104 -18.79 -1.15 37.04
CA ASP A 104 -18.84 -1.04 38.50
C ASP A 104 -17.57 -0.34 39.02
N LEU A 105 -17.77 0.79 39.68
CA LEU A 105 -16.75 1.70 40.23
C LEU A 105 -16.65 1.61 41.76
N SER A 106 -17.35 0.66 42.40
CA SER A 106 -17.28 0.43 43.86
C SER A 106 -15.86 0.23 44.41
N ASN A 107 -14.92 -0.20 43.56
CA ASN A 107 -13.52 -0.45 43.89
C ASN A 107 -12.53 0.45 43.11
N CYS A 108 -13.01 1.46 42.35
CA CYS A 108 -12.16 2.27 41.47
C CYS A 108 -12.74 3.69 41.29
N THR A 109 -12.03 4.74 41.74
CA THR A 109 -12.50 6.12 41.61
C THR A 109 -12.32 6.65 40.19
N GLU A 110 -13.11 7.66 39.81
CA GLU A 110 -12.98 8.35 38.52
C GLU A 110 -11.54 8.89 38.34
N THR A 111 -11.00 9.56 39.36
CA THR A 111 -9.60 10.05 39.38
C THR A 111 -8.55 8.96 39.18
N ALA A 112 -8.78 7.73 39.61
CA ALA A 112 -7.87 6.61 39.37
C ALA A 112 -7.89 6.16 37.89
N ILE A 113 -9.07 6.17 37.26
CA ILE A 113 -9.24 5.90 35.82
C ILE A 113 -8.60 7.02 35.00
N GLU A 114 -8.84 8.29 35.37
CA GLU A 114 -8.22 9.45 34.72
C GLU A 114 -6.69 9.41 34.82
N SER A 115 -6.14 9.16 36.01
CA SER A 115 -4.69 9.05 36.20
C SER A 115 -4.08 7.87 35.43
N ALA A 116 -4.78 6.74 35.31
CA ALA A 116 -4.33 5.61 34.49
C ALA A 116 -4.35 5.94 32.98
N LEU A 117 -5.37 6.68 32.52
CA LEU A 117 -5.47 7.17 31.15
C LEU A 117 -4.40 8.22 30.82
N ASP A 118 -4.24 9.25 31.65
CA ASP A 118 -3.22 10.30 31.47
C ASP A 118 -1.81 9.68 31.45
N LYS A 119 -1.53 8.70 32.32
CA LYS A 119 -0.25 7.95 32.32
C LYS A 119 -0.06 7.11 31.06
N LYS A 120 -1.08 6.34 30.64
CA LYS A 120 -0.97 5.43 29.48
C LYS A 120 -0.92 6.20 28.16
N ILE A 121 -1.76 7.21 27.99
CA ILE A 121 -1.89 8.00 26.76
C ILE A 121 -0.77 9.04 26.67
N GLY A 122 -0.33 9.64 27.78
CA GLY A 122 0.83 10.52 27.82
C GLY A 122 2.17 9.82 27.51
N GLY A 123 2.21 8.49 27.59
CA GLY A 123 3.31 7.64 27.13
C GLY A 123 3.18 7.11 25.70
N MET A 124 2.11 7.46 24.96
CA MET A 124 1.97 7.08 23.56
C MET A 124 2.81 7.98 22.64
N ILE A 125 3.26 7.39 21.54
CA ILE A 125 4.11 8.08 20.56
C ILE A 125 3.20 8.86 19.60
N CYS A 126 3.54 10.13 19.35
CA CYS A 126 3.00 10.88 18.21
C CYS A 126 4.05 10.90 17.10
N GLY A 127 3.67 10.62 15.86
CA GLY A 127 4.58 10.60 14.71
C GLY A 127 5.13 11.96 14.28
N LYS A 128 4.88 13.00 15.09
CA LYS A 128 5.61 14.26 15.14
C LYS A 128 6.12 14.46 16.55
N SER A 129 7.42 14.18 16.74
CA SER A 129 8.14 14.15 18.03
C SER A 129 8.00 15.39 18.92
N SER A 130 7.63 16.56 18.36
CA SER A 130 7.34 17.79 19.11
C SER A 130 5.98 17.81 19.83
N THR A 131 5.04 16.92 19.47
CA THR A 131 3.68 16.90 19.99
C THR A 131 3.49 15.79 21.02
N LYS A 132 3.14 16.13 22.26
CA LYS A 132 2.63 15.17 23.24
C LYS A 132 1.12 15.20 23.27
N LEU A 133 0.48 14.03 23.40
CA LEU A 133 -0.95 13.94 23.65
C LEU A 133 -1.31 14.64 24.96
N LYS A 134 -2.42 15.37 24.93
CA LYS A 134 -2.96 16.13 26.06
C LYS A 134 -4.46 15.90 26.14
N ARG A 135 -4.94 15.59 27.34
CA ARG A 135 -6.37 15.59 27.68
C ARG A 135 -7.00 16.96 27.40
N THR A 136 -8.29 17.01 27.12
CA THR A 136 -9.09 18.17 26.66
C THR A 136 -8.72 18.73 25.28
N THR A 137 -7.52 18.45 24.76
CA THR A 137 -7.09 18.87 23.40
C THR A 137 -7.22 17.75 22.38
N HIS A 138 -6.62 16.58 22.65
CA HIS A 138 -6.49 15.48 21.69
C HIS A 138 -7.46 14.33 21.98
N TRP A 139 -7.71 14.11 23.27
CA TRP A 139 -8.67 13.17 23.80
C TRP A 139 -9.28 13.74 25.09
N ASP A 140 -10.42 13.22 25.54
CA ASP A 140 -10.99 13.55 26.85
C ASP A 140 -12.02 12.49 27.27
N ILE A 141 -12.39 12.48 28.56
CA ILE A 141 -13.25 11.48 29.19
C ILE A 141 -14.49 12.12 29.82
N GLN A 142 -15.64 11.46 29.68
CA GLN A 142 -16.92 11.88 30.26
C GLN A 142 -17.63 10.68 30.91
N TYR A 143 -18.14 10.90 32.12
CA TYR A 143 -18.86 9.91 32.92
C TYR A 143 -20.37 10.15 32.84
N PHE A 144 -21.15 9.08 32.70
CA PHE A 144 -22.61 9.13 32.65
C PHE A 144 -23.20 8.15 33.67
N ASN A 145 -24.16 8.60 34.46
CA ASN A 145 -24.83 7.78 35.47
C ASN A 145 -25.74 6.73 34.82
N ILE A 146 -26.10 5.70 35.58
CA ILE A 146 -27.03 4.66 35.17
C ILE A 146 -28.25 4.60 36.10
N GLU A 147 -29.43 4.48 35.49
CA GLU A 147 -30.73 4.25 36.13
C GLU A 147 -31.05 2.74 36.16
N GLU A 148 -31.49 2.25 37.31
CA GLU A 148 -31.97 0.88 37.54
C GLU A 148 -33.48 0.79 37.30
N ASP A 149 -33.83 0.72 36.01
CA ASP A 149 -35.17 0.59 35.42
C ASP A 149 -36.14 1.79 35.56
N GLU A 150 -37.16 1.85 34.69
CA GLU A 150 -38.06 3.01 34.55
C GLU A 150 -39.01 3.20 35.74
N GLU A 151 -39.39 2.12 36.42
CA GLU A 151 -40.37 2.15 37.51
C GLU A 151 -39.77 2.59 38.86
N ALA A 152 -38.46 2.37 39.08
CA ALA A 152 -37.84 2.57 40.38
C ALA A 152 -37.16 3.95 40.55
N ASN A 153 -36.67 4.57 39.46
CA ASN A 153 -35.86 5.79 39.50
C ASN A 153 -34.62 5.70 40.43
N ILE A 154 -34.12 4.49 40.67
CA ILE A 154 -32.92 4.26 41.49
C ILE A 154 -31.69 4.54 40.63
N PHE A 155 -30.94 5.59 40.98
CA PHE A 155 -29.61 5.80 40.41
C PHE A 155 -28.62 4.80 41.02
N MET A 156 -27.77 4.21 40.18
CA MET A 156 -26.62 3.43 40.64
C MET A 156 -25.38 4.34 40.72
N PRO A 157 -25.08 5.01 41.86
CA PRO A 157 -24.00 6.00 41.92
C PRO A 157 -22.62 5.41 41.58
N ASN A 158 -22.43 4.13 41.91
CA ASN A 158 -21.22 3.37 41.66
C ASN A 158 -21.21 2.65 40.31
N ARG A 159 -22.22 2.81 39.42
CA ARG A 159 -22.22 2.17 38.10
C ARG A 159 -22.45 3.18 36.98
N LYS A 160 -21.49 3.27 36.06
CA LYS A 160 -21.47 4.33 35.03
C LYS A 160 -21.17 3.79 33.63
N VAL A 161 -21.61 4.53 32.60
CA VAL A 161 -21.03 4.46 31.26
C VAL A 161 -19.91 5.50 31.21
N ILE A 162 -18.76 5.14 30.63
CA ILE A 162 -17.62 6.04 30.45
C ILE A 162 -17.39 6.23 28.96
N ALA A 163 -17.50 7.45 28.44
CA ALA A 163 -17.11 7.75 27.07
C ALA A 163 -15.71 8.38 27.04
N VAL A 164 -14.84 7.88 26.16
CA VAL A 164 -13.59 8.57 25.80
C VAL A 164 -13.72 9.07 24.36
N ARG A 165 -13.63 10.39 24.20
CA ARG A 165 -13.67 11.11 22.93
C ARG A 165 -12.26 11.41 22.44
N VAL A 166 -12.04 11.31 21.12
CA VAL A 166 -10.73 11.45 20.47
C VAL A 166 -10.90 12.30 19.21
N CYS A 167 -9.99 13.23 18.94
CA CYS A 167 -9.97 13.97 17.66
C CYS A 167 -9.06 13.29 16.62
N ARG A 168 -9.06 13.77 15.37
CA ARG A 168 -7.99 13.45 14.40
C ARG A 168 -6.68 14.12 14.83
N ILE A 169 -5.56 13.39 14.73
CA ILE A 169 -4.25 13.83 15.21
C ILE A 169 -3.22 13.72 14.06
N PRO A 170 -2.80 14.86 13.46
CA PRO A 170 -1.81 14.89 12.37
C PRO A 170 -0.46 14.29 12.77
N GLY A 171 0.27 13.73 11.80
CA GLY A 171 1.51 12.98 12.01
C GLY A 171 1.31 11.57 12.59
N GLY A 172 0.10 11.22 13.03
CA GLY A 172 -0.23 9.89 13.52
C GLY A 172 0.12 9.62 14.98
N VAL A 173 -0.44 8.53 15.51
CA VAL A 173 -0.38 8.12 16.92
C VAL A 173 -0.15 6.61 17.02
N PHE A 174 0.77 6.19 17.89
CA PHE A 174 1.19 4.79 18.03
C PHE A 174 1.26 4.37 19.50
N THR A 175 0.88 3.13 19.80
CA THR A 175 0.92 2.54 21.16
C THR A 175 2.31 2.05 21.57
N ALA A 176 3.19 1.82 20.60
CA ALA A 176 4.58 1.37 20.74
C ALA A 176 5.34 1.69 19.45
N VAL A 177 6.67 1.52 19.44
CA VAL A 177 7.47 1.54 18.20
C VAL A 177 6.95 0.43 17.27
N PRO A 178 6.72 0.70 15.97
CA PRO A 178 6.23 -0.33 15.06
C PRO A 178 7.21 -1.49 14.89
N GLU A 179 6.72 -2.71 15.13
CA GLU A 179 7.43 -3.98 14.95
C GLU A 179 8.00 -4.09 13.53
N SER A 180 9.31 -3.87 13.41
CA SER A 180 10.01 -3.59 12.16
C SER A 180 11.48 -3.97 12.31
N TYR A 181 12.07 -4.55 11.28
CA TYR A 181 13.41 -5.15 11.35
C TYR A 181 14.35 -4.62 10.27
N TYR A 182 15.62 -4.53 10.62
CA TYR A 182 16.74 -4.25 9.72
C TYR A 182 17.81 -5.35 9.85
N VAL A 183 18.78 -5.33 8.95
CA VAL A 183 20.01 -6.14 9.04
C VAL A 183 21.14 -5.16 9.34
N ASP A 184 21.97 -5.47 10.34
CA ASP A 184 23.15 -4.66 10.67
C ASP A 184 24.39 -5.02 9.83
N ASP A 185 25.47 -4.25 10.01
CA ASP A 185 26.73 -4.42 9.28
C ASP A 185 27.41 -5.79 9.56
N ASP A 186 27.06 -6.44 10.68
CA ASP A 186 27.51 -7.78 11.06
C ASP A 186 26.58 -8.90 10.49
N GLY A 187 25.55 -8.54 9.72
CA GLY A 187 24.59 -9.47 9.09
C GLY A 187 23.44 -9.95 9.99
N ASN A 188 23.27 -9.38 11.19
CA ASN A 188 22.27 -9.81 12.16
C ASN A 188 20.94 -9.08 11.96
N VAL A 189 19.83 -9.80 12.12
CA VAL A 189 18.48 -9.20 12.10
C VAL A 189 18.20 -8.54 13.46
N LYS A 190 18.05 -7.21 13.46
CA LYS A 190 17.69 -6.40 14.63
C LYS A 190 16.32 -5.76 14.46
N GLN A 191 15.61 -5.55 15.57
CA GLN A 191 14.36 -4.78 15.59
C GLN A 191 14.68 -3.30 15.84
N PHE A 192 13.88 -2.38 15.31
CA PHE A 192 13.95 -0.98 15.72
C PHE A 192 13.39 -0.81 17.14
N GLU A 193 14.22 -0.25 18.03
CA GLU A 193 13.84 0.06 19.42
C GLU A 193 13.48 1.54 19.61
N ASP A 194 13.96 2.45 18.75
CA ASP A 194 13.55 3.86 18.72
C ASP A 194 12.58 4.19 17.57
N PHE A 195 11.69 5.13 17.82
CA PHE A 195 10.68 5.55 16.85
C PHE A 195 11.21 6.54 15.81
N GLU A 196 12.07 7.49 16.18
CA GLU A 196 12.58 8.48 15.23
C GLU A 196 13.66 7.85 14.33
N GLU A 197 14.41 6.87 14.83
CA GLU A 197 15.24 5.97 14.00
C GLU A 197 14.38 5.24 12.96
N TRP A 198 13.39 4.45 13.39
CA TRP A 198 12.45 3.75 12.50
C TRP A 198 11.81 4.70 11.47
N ARG A 199 11.38 5.88 11.92
CA ARG A 199 10.76 6.92 11.08
C ARG A 199 11.77 7.53 10.10
N SER A 200 13.05 7.67 10.46
CA SER A 200 14.09 8.17 9.56
C SER A 200 14.38 7.21 8.41
N GLN A 201 14.22 5.90 8.62
CA GLN A 201 14.32 4.90 7.54
C GLN A 201 13.12 4.93 6.59
N ILE A 202 11.98 5.51 7.02
CA ILE A 202 10.83 5.79 6.16
C ILE A 202 10.95 7.18 5.49
N PHE A 203 11.63 8.14 6.13
CA PHE A 203 11.85 9.49 5.63
C PHE A 203 13.31 9.95 5.82
N PRO A 204 14.25 9.52 4.96
CA PRO A 204 15.66 9.90 5.07
C PRO A 204 15.85 11.42 5.03
N ALA A 205 16.54 11.96 6.05
CA ALA A 205 16.67 13.40 6.26
C ALA A 205 17.65 14.03 5.26
N THR A 206 17.12 14.86 4.35
CA THR A 206 17.90 15.58 3.34
C THR A 206 18.83 16.62 3.97
N LYS A 207 20.15 16.39 3.90
CA LYS A 207 21.21 17.37 4.21
C LYS A 207 22.14 17.53 3.01
N GLY A 208 22.81 18.68 2.92
CA GLY A 208 23.98 18.86 2.06
C GLY A 208 23.70 19.20 0.58
N ASP A 209 23.66 18.18 -0.27
CA ASP A 209 24.59 18.16 -1.41
C ASP A 209 24.02 18.63 -2.76
N ALA A 210 22.98 19.46 -2.74
CA ALA A 210 22.37 20.04 -3.95
C ALA A 210 23.34 20.92 -4.78
N HIS A 211 24.48 21.34 -4.22
CA HIS A 211 25.52 22.08 -4.96
C HIS A 211 26.52 21.13 -5.64
N GLN A 212 27.05 20.12 -4.93
CA GLN A 212 28.02 19.17 -5.49
C GLN A 212 27.42 18.35 -6.63
N LEU A 213 26.18 17.86 -6.48
CA LEU A 213 25.45 17.15 -7.54
C LEU A 213 25.40 17.95 -8.85
N LYS A 214 25.28 19.27 -8.77
CA LYS A 214 25.17 20.15 -9.95
C LYS A 214 26.50 20.29 -10.70
N GLU A 215 27.61 20.20 -9.99
CA GLU A 215 28.97 20.27 -10.52
C GLU A 215 29.38 18.92 -11.14
N SER A 216 29.12 17.80 -10.44
CA SER A 216 29.31 16.45 -10.97
C SER A 216 28.49 16.17 -12.23
N LEU A 217 27.23 16.61 -12.29
CA LEU A 217 26.37 16.45 -13.47
C LEU A 217 26.89 17.21 -14.69
N SER A 218 27.56 18.35 -14.50
CA SER A 218 28.15 19.11 -15.62
C SER A 218 29.25 18.28 -16.31
N ASN A 219 30.17 17.72 -15.53
CA ASN A 219 31.31 16.95 -16.04
C ASN A 219 30.85 15.68 -16.76
N ILE A 220 29.88 14.95 -16.20
CA ILE A 220 29.30 13.74 -16.80
C ILE A 220 28.65 14.04 -18.16
N CYS A 221 28.07 15.22 -18.35
CA CYS A 221 27.47 15.62 -19.63
C CYS A 221 28.49 15.92 -20.74
N ASP A 222 29.76 16.15 -20.42
CA ASP A 222 30.83 16.31 -21.41
C ASP A 222 31.51 14.96 -21.74
N ASP A 223 31.81 14.13 -20.73
CA ASP A 223 32.34 12.76 -20.93
C ASP A 223 31.46 11.90 -21.85
N ILE A 224 30.13 12.09 -21.81
CA ILE A 224 29.16 11.37 -22.65
C ILE A 224 29.25 11.76 -24.13
N LYS A 225 29.76 12.96 -24.47
CA LYS A 225 29.91 13.41 -25.87
C LYS A 225 31.08 12.71 -26.59
N ASP A 226 32.15 12.43 -25.84
CA ASP A 226 33.37 11.82 -26.37
C ASP A 226 33.32 10.28 -26.40
N LEU A 227 32.34 9.66 -25.72
CA LEU A 227 32.04 8.22 -25.80
C LEU A 227 31.39 7.78 -27.13
N ARG A 228 31.98 8.20 -28.26
CA ARG A 228 31.64 7.70 -29.59
C ARG A 228 32.22 6.30 -29.81
N LEU A 229 31.34 5.34 -30.10
CA LEU A 229 31.64 3.92 -30.30
C LEU A 229 32.88 3.66 -31.18
N SER A 230 33.71 2.73 -30.72
CA SER A 230 34.96 2.32 -31.37
C SER A 230 34.73 1.73 -32.77
N SER A 231 35.75 1.84 -33.61
CA SER A 231 35.66 1.48 -35.04
C SER A 231 35.30 0.01 -35.27
N THR A 232 35.70 -0.89 -34.39
CA THR A 232 35.54 -2.35 -34.53
C THR A 232 34.08 -2.81 -34.62
N GLN A 233 33.15 -2.12 -33.94
CA GLN A 233 31.72 -2.45 -33.99
C GLN A 233 31.01 -1.97 -35.26
N ARG A 234 31.67 -1.16 -36.11
CA ARG A 234 31.04 -0.60 -37.33
C ARG A 234 31.09 -1.55 -38.53
N GLN A 235 31.87 -2.63 -38.46
CA GLN A 235 32.10 -3.50 -39.61
C GLN A 235 30.97 -4.53 -39.80
N SER A 236 30.44 -5.11 -38.72
CA SER A 236 29.33 -6.09 -38.78
C SER A 236 27.96 -5.50 -39.10
N PHE A 237 27.80 -4.18 -38.97
CA PHE A 237 26.53 -3.46 -39.19
C PHE A 237 26.40 -2.83 -40.59
N ARG A 238 27.39 -2.97 -41.47
CA ARG A 238 27.43 -2.24 -42.75
C ARG A 238 26.93 -2.99 -43.98
N ASP A 239 26.88 -4.31 -43.94
CA ASP A 239 26.62 -5.13 -45.14
C ASP A 239 25.12 -5.40 -45.39
N ASN A 240 24.21 -4.71 -44.69
CA ASN A 240 22.76 -4.69 -44.96
C ASN A 240 22.17 -3.27 -44.82
N SER A 241 22.49 -2.39 -45.77
CA SER A 241 21.73 -1.15 -46.05
C SER A 241 20.38 -1.51 -46.71
N MET A 242 19.28 -0.75 -46.61
CA MET A 242 18.96 0.57 -46.03
C MET A 242 17.40 0.63 -45.98
N VAL A 243 16.69 1.24 -45.00
CA VAL A 243 16.25 2.65 -44.93
C VAL A 243 15.31 2.80 -43.71
N ASN A 244 15.33 3.95 -43.02
CA ASN A 244 14.36 4.47 -42.02
C ASN A 244 13.99 3.63 -40.78
N ASP A 245 14.63 3.95 -39.65
CA ASP A 245 14.02 4.28 -38.35
C ASP A 245 12.62 3.71 -38.01
N SER A 246 12.51 2.39 -37.96
CA SER A 246 11.42 1.71 -37.27
C SER A 246 11.93 0.45 -36.60
N ILE A 247 12.02 0.45 -35.26
CA ILE A 247 12.37 -0.73 -34.46
C ILE A 247 11.11 -1.61 -34.39
N VAL A 248 10.84 -2.34 -35.48
CA VAL A 248 9.74 -3.31 -35.59
C VAL A 248 10.14 -4.60 -34.86
N VAL A 249 10.20 -4.50 -33.55
CA VAL A 249 10.41 -5.64 -32.66
C VAL A 249 9.17 -6.54 -32.71
N SER A 250 9.36 -7.80 -33.12
CA SER A 250 8.37 -8.89 -33.03
C SER A 250 8.67 -9.85 -31.88
N GLN A 251 9.43 -9.39 -30.90
CA GLN A 251 9.89 -10.20 -29.77
C GLN A 251 8.73 -10.43 -28.79
N THR A 252 8.59 -11.67 -28.36
CA THR A 252 8.10 -11.94 -27.01
C THR A 252 9.32 -11.94 -26.11
N VAL A 253 9.35 -11.08 -25.09
CA VAL A 253 10.46 -11.04 -24.12
C VAL A 253 10.05 -11.85 -22.89
N VAL A 254 10.85 -12.85 -22.51
CA VAL A 254 10.59 -13.69 -21.34
C VAL A 254 11.74 -13.60 -20.35
N GLY A 255 11.44 -13.17 -19.12
CA GLY A 255 12.42 -13.14 -18.04
C GLY A 255 12.21 -14.25 -17.04
N GLU A 256 13.13 -15.22 -16.99
CA GLU A 256 13.28 -16.18 -15.89
C GLU A 256 14.24 -15.63 -14.82
N SER A 257 13.96 -15.94 -13.54
CA SER A 257 14.93 -16.05 -12.42
C SER A 257 14.19 -16.07 -11.06
N LEU A 258 14.94 -16.01 -9.95
CA LEU A 258 14.45 -15.94 -8.56
C LEU A 258 13.41 -14.81 -8.31
N ILE A 259 12.71 -14.92 -7.17
CA ILE A 259 11.79 -13.88 -6.71
C ILE A 259 12.60 -12.71 -6.14
N GLY A 260 12.25 -11.48 -6.53
CA GLY A 260 12.86 -10.24 -6.03
C GLY A 260 13.85 -9.56 -6.98
N THR A 261 14.28 -10.22 -8.07
CA THR A 261 15.29 -9.75 -9.05
C THR A 261 14.83 -8.60 -9.97
N GLY A 262 13.86 -7.78 -9.56
CA GLY A 262 13.44 -6.61 -10.33
C GLY A 262 12.76 -6.86 -11.69
N LYS A 263 12.56 -8.10 -12.16
CA LYS A 263 11.95 -8.43 -13.48
C LYS A 263 10.67 -7.63 -13.81
N SER A 264 9.70 -7.64 -12.90
CA SER A 264 8.43 -6.88 -13.03
C SER A 264 8.63 -5.37 -13.17
N GLU A 265 9.77 -4.87 -12.69
CA GLU A 265 10.17 -3.46 -12.67
C GLU A 265 10.89 -3.06 -13.95
N LEU A 266 11.85 -3.87 -14.39
CA LEU A 266 12.54 -3.73 -15.67
C LEU A 266 11.53 -3.76 -16.83
N ALA A 267 10.58 -4.70 -16.79
CA ALA A 267 9.49 -4.79 -17.77
C ALA A 267 8.54 -3.59 -17.75
N LEU A 268 8.21 -3.04 -16.58
CA LEU A 268 7.43 -1.81 -16.46
C LEU A 268 8.19 -0.58 -16.98
N GLN A 269 9.48 -0.47 -16.67
CA GLN A 269 10.32 0.65 -17.08
C GLN A 269 10.60 0.63 -18.60
N TYR A 270 10.75 -0.55 -19.19
CA TYR A 270 10.79 -0.72 -20.64
C TYR A 270 9.48 -0.21 -21.28
N CYS A 271 8.32 -0.67 -20.82
CA CYS A 271 7.01 -0.21 -21.28
C CYS A 271 6.82 1.32 -21.15
N TYR A 272 7.26 1.90 -20.03
CA TYR A 272 7.23 3.35 -19.80
C TYR A 272 8.11 4.10 -20.81
N ASN A 273 9.33 3.64 -21.03
CA ASN A 273 10.26 4.25 -21.99
C ASN A 273 9.77 4.10 -23.45
N VAL A 274 9.16 2.97 -23.82
CA VAL A 274 8.53 2.78 -25.15
C VAL A 274 7.40 3.80 -25.34
N ARG A 275 6.48 3.92 -24.38
CA ARG A 275 5.36 4.88 -24.44
C ARG A 275 5.81 6.35 -24.37
N LYS A 276 6.90 6.66 -23.66
CA LYS A 276 7.49 8.01 -23.61
C LYS A 276 7.92 8.52 -24.99
N HIS A 277 8.41 7.62 -25.85
CA HIS A 277 8.79 7.95 -27.23
C HIS A 277 7.65 7.74 -28.24
N ASN A 278 6.67 6.88 -27.91
CA ASN A 278 5.52 6.55 -28.76
C ASN A 278 4.20 6.69 -27.95
N PRO A 279 3.68 7.91 -27.74
CA PRO A 279 2.56 8.14 -26.81
C PRO A 279 1.25 7.42 -27.17
N THR A 280 1.09 7.04 -28.43
CA THR A 280 -0.03 6.26 -28.97
C THR A 280 -0.02 4.78 -28.56
N ILE A 281 1.12 4.25 -28.10
CA ILE A 281 1.22 2.85 -27.66
C ILE A 281 0.53 2.68 -26.30
N ILE A 282 -0.45 1.79 -26.26
CA ILE A 282 -1.15 1.41 -25.03
C ILE A 282 -0.47 0.18 -24.43
N VAL A 283 -0.31 0.19 -23.11
CA VAL A 283 0.30 -0.90 -22.33
C VAL A 283 -0.75 -1.47 -21.37
N TYR A 284 -1.11 -2.73 -21.56
CA TYR A 284 -2.03 -3.48 -20.71
C TYR A 284 -1.23 -4.41 -19.79
N LYS A 285 -1.42 -4.30 -18.47
CA LYS A 285 -0.74 -5.16 -17.48
C LYS A 285 -1.73 -6.18 -16.90
N LEU A 286 -1.39 -7.46 -17.00
CA LEU A 286 -2.16 -8.59 -16.47
C LEU A 286 -1.34 -9.31 -15.40
N ARG A 287 -1.97 -9.70 -14.28
CA ARG A 287 -1.32 -10.49 -13.23
C ARG A 287 -1.59 -11.97 -13.43
N CYS A 288 -0.54 -12.78 -13.40
CA CYS A 288 -0.56 -14.16 -13.85
C CYS A 288 -0.12 -15.16 -12.76
N THR A 289 -0.39 -14.87 -11.48
CA THR A 289 0.02 -15.74 -10.36
C THR A 289 -0.58 -17.15 -10.41
N ASP A 290 -1.77 -17.25 -10.97
CA ASP A 290 -2.58 -18.45 -11.08
C ASP A 290 -3.70 -18.19 -12.12
N THR A 291 -4.45 -19.24 -12.46
CA THR A 291 -5.51 -19.18 -13.47
C THR A 291 -6.67 -18.25 -13.06
N ASN A 292 -7.00 -18.12 -11.77
CA ASN A 292 -8.04 -17.19 -11.31
C ASN A 292 -7.58 -15.74 -11.44
N MET A 293 -6.32 -15.46 -11.10
CA MET A 293 -5.74 -14.11 -11.20
C MET A 293 -5.63 -13.64 -12.65
N LEU A 294 -5.25 -14.54 -13.57
CA LEU A 294 -5.28 -14.26 -15.01
C LEU A 294 -6.71 -13.97 -15.48
N GLN A 295 -7.66 -14.85 -15.18
CA GLN A 295 -9.07 -14.67 -15.54
C GLN A 295 -9.65 -13.37 -14.97
N LYS A 296 -9.30 -13.00 -13.73
CA LYS A 296 -9.69 -11.73 -13.11
C LYS A 296 -9.04 -10.54 -13.83
N SER A 297 -7.74 -10.60 -14.11
CA SER A 297 -7.03 -9.53 -14.83
C SER A 297 -7.63 -9.30 -16.23
N LEU A 298 -7.99 -10.36 -16.94
CA LEU A 298 -8.68 -10.30 -18.22
C LEU A 298 -10.09 -9.72 -18.06
N ARG A 299 -10.87 -10.11 -17.03
CA ARG A 299 -12.18 -9.49 -16.73
C ARG A 299 -12.08 -7.98 -16.48
N GLU A 300 -11.08 -7.52 -15.74
CA GLU A 300 -10.87 -6.07 -15.54
C GLU A 300 -10.46 -5.39 -16.85
N LEU A 301 -9.57 -5.99 -17.65
CA LEU A 301 -9.18 -5.47 -18.97
C LEU A 301 -10.37 -5.38 -19.94
N CYS A 302 -11.29 -6.34 -19.92
CA CYS A 302 -12.51 -6.27 -20.75
C CYS A 302 -13.40 -5.06 -20.43
N LYS A 303 -13.40 -4.54 -19.18
CA LYS A 303 -14.16 -3.33 -18.83
C LYS A 303 -13.59 -2.06 -19.48
N CYS A 304 -12.33 -2.09 -19.90
CA CYS A 304 -11.69 -1.00 -20.65
C CYS A 304 -12.14 -0.95 -22.14
N PHE A 305 -12.97 -1.91 -22.57
CA PHE A 305 -13.32 -2.12 -23.97
C PHE A 305 -14.85 -2.08 -24.16
N PRO A 306 -15.41 -0.98 -24.71
CA PRO A 306 -16.87 -0.77 -24.74
C PRO A 306 -17.63 -1.80 -25.61
N ASN A 307 -16.92 -2.50 -26.50
CA ASN A 307 -17.50 -3.53 -27.38
C ASN A 307 -17.58 -4.92 -26.71
N ILE A 308 -16.97 -5.12 -25.53
CA ILE A 308 -16.88 -6.44 -24.88
C ILE A 308 -18.00 -6.61 -23.83
N ASN A 309 -19.18 -6.97 -24.32
CA ASN A 309 -20.29 -7.43 -23.47
C ASN A 309 -20.04 -8.88 -23.02
N ILE A 310 -19.52 -9.08 -21.81
CA ILE A 310 -19.47 -10.39 -21.15
C ILE A 310 -20.78 -10.63 -20.42
N ILE A 311 -21.58 -11.57 -20.91
CA ILE A 311 -22.73 -12.09 -20.16
C ILE A 311 -22.19 -13.10 -19.12
N GLU A 312 -22.53 -12.91 -17.85
CA GLU A 312 -22.16 -13.86 -16.78
C GLU A 312 -23.12 -15.07 -16.77
N GLU A 313 -23.00 -15.90 -17.81
CA GLU A 313 -23.70 -17.18 -17.92
C GLU A 313 -23.04 -18.25 -17.02
N GLU A 314 -23.82 -19.23 -16.54
CA GLU A 314 -23.28 -20.39 -15.80
C GLU A 314 -22.43 -21.28 -16.74
N GLN A 315 -21.12 -21.05 -16.74
CA GLN A 315 -20.16 -21.72 -17.62
C GLN A 315 -18.93 -22.19 -16.85
N THR A 316 -18.22 -23.18 -17.38
CA THR A 316 -17.00 -23.64 -16.71
C THR A 316 -15.94 -22.55 -16.72
N GLN A 317 -15.06 -22.57 -15.72
CA GLN A 317 -13.97 -21.61 -15.61
C GLN A 317 -13.10 -21.54 -16.88
N LYS A 318 -12.87 -22.69 -17.52
CA LYS A 318 -12.06 -22.83 -18.74
C LYS A 318 -12.73 -22.21 -19.97
N GLU A 319 -14.05 -22.33 -20.10
CA GLU A 319 -14.81 -21.70 -21.18
C GLU A 319 -14.88 -20.19 -20.99
N THR A 320 -15.13 -19.75 -19.75
CA THR A 320 -15.11 -18.34 -19.34
C THR A 320 -13.76 -17.71 -19.68
N LEU A 321 -12.65 -18.36 -19.33
CA LEU A 321 -11.30 -17.88 -19.64
C LEU A 321 -11.06 -17.80 -21.15
N ASN A 322 -11.38 -18.85 -21.92
CA ASN A 322 -11.22 -18.82 -23.38
C ASN A 322 -11.98 -17.66 -24.03
N LYS A 323 -13.24 -17.44 -23.64
CA LYS A 323 -14.06 -16.33 -24.15
C LYS A 323 -13.45 -14.96 -23.86
N LEU A 324 -12.87 -14.76 -22.66
CA LEU A 324 -12.18 -13.51 -22.28
C LEU A 324 -10.93 -13.29 -23.13
N GLU A 325 -10.10 -14.31 -23.27
CA GLU A 325 -8.89 -14.28 -24.11
C GLU A 325 -9.23 -13.93 -25.57
N ASP A 326 -10.23 -14.59 -26.15
CA ASP A 326 -10.64 -14.41 -27.55
C ASP A 326 -11.25 -13.03 -27.80
N ALA A 327 -12.03 -12.51 -26.85
CA ALA A 327 -12.63 -11.18 -26.92
C ALA A 327 -11.54 -10.08 -26.87
N ILE A 328 -10.56 -10.20 -25.98
CA ILE A 328 -9.44 -9.25 -25.86
C ILE A 328 -8.54 -9.30 -27.09
N VAL A 329 -8.18 -10.49 -27.59
CA VAL A 329 -7.31 -10.63 -28.78
C VAL A 329 -7.98 -10.08 -30.05
N ARG A 330 -9.32 -10.13 -30.14
CA ARG A 330 -10.07 -9.45 -31.21
C ARG A 330 -10.07 -7.94 -31.06
N GLU A 331 -10.52 -7.41 -29.92
CA GLU A 331 -10.60 -5.96 -29.70
C GLU A 331 -9.23 -5.26 -29.76
N ILE A 332 -8.15 -5.94 -29.38
CA ILE A 332 -6.79 -5.39 -29.50
C ILE A 332 -6.29 -5.48 -30.95
N ARG A 333 -6.64 -6.53 -31.73
CA ARG A 333 -6.35 -6.62 -33.16
C ARG A 333 -7.00 -5.49 -33.96
N ASP A 334 -8.24 -5.17 -33.63
CA ASP A 334 -9.07 -4.23 -34.38
C ASP A 334 -8.70 -2.75 -34.08
N ARG A 335 -7.63 -2.51 -33.30
CA ARG A 335 -7.07 -1.18 -32.97
C ARG A 335 -5.85 -0.83 -33.80
N GLU A 336 -5.76 0.43 -34.20
CA GLU A 336 -4.58 0.98 -34.87
C GLU A 336 -3.36 1.04 -33.93
N GLY A 337 -2.16 0.93 -34.51
CA GLY A 337 -0.89 1.03 -33.79
C GLY A 337 -0.55 -0.19 -32.92
N TYR A 338 0.67 -0.21 -32.39
CA TYR A 338 1.16 -1.32 -31.56
C TYR A 338 0.61 -1.28 -30.13
N GLN A 339 0.29 -2.46 -29.61
CA GLN A 339 -0.40 -2.70 -28.35
C GLN A 339 0.46 -3.63 -27.50
N PHE A 340 0.88 -3.21 -26.31
CA PHE A 340 1.76 -4.00 -25.43
C PHE A 340 0.96 -4.73 -24.35
N LEU A 341 1.21 -6.03 -24.19
CA LEU A 341 0.63 -6.89 -23.17
C LEU A 341 1.75 -7.42 -22.26
N LEU A 342 1.78 -6.90 -21.02
CA LEU A 342 2.68 -7.33 -19.96
C LEU A 342 2.00 -8.39 -19.08
N LEU A 343 2.44 -9.64 -19.20
CA LEU A 343 2.00 -10.77 -18.39
C LEU A 343 2.96 -10.91 -17.19
N ASP A 344 2.54 -10.44 -16.02
CA ASP A 344 3.41 -10.27 -14.86
C ASP A 344 3.23 -11.36 -13.80
N ASP A 345 4.34 -11.82 -13.24
CA ASP A 345 4.43 -12.80 -12.14
C ASP A 345 3.83 -14.18 -12.50
N VAL A 346 4.20 -14.69 -13.68
CA VAL A 346 3.80 -16.02 -14.20
C VAL A 346 4.44 -17.14 -13.37
N LYS A 347 3.60 -18.07 -12.92
CA LYS A 347 3.94 -19.14 -11.97
C LYS A 347 3.48 -20.53 -12.45
N PRO A 348 3.96 -21.65 -11.85
CA PRO A 348 3.62 -23.01 -12.29
C PRO A 348 2.11 -23.23 -12.50
N ASN A 349 1.28 -22.70 -11.57
CA ASN A 349 -0.18 -22.85 -11.55
C ASN A 349 -0.91 -22.07 -12.66
N SER A 350 -0.22 -21.15 -13.33
CA SER A 350 -0.75 -20.34 -14.44
C SER A 350 -0.19 -20.77 -15.81
N LYS A 351 0.99 -21.42 -15.85
CA LYS A 351 1.77 -21.72 -17.07
C LYS A 351 0.92 -22.26 -18.22
N ARG A 352 0.02 -23.22 -17.96
CA ARG A 352 -0.84 -23.81 -19.00
C ARG A 352 -1.84 -22.82 -19.60
N ALA A 353 -2.40 -21.94 -18.78
CA ALA A 353 -3.34 -20.90 -19.23
C ALA A 353 -2.58 -19.79 -19.98
N VAL A 354 -1.45 -19.32 -19.42
CA VAL A 354 -0.57 -18.33 -20.05
C VAL A 354 -0.05 -18.80 -21.41
N ASN A 355 0.41 -20.06 -21.53
CA ASN A 355 0.80 -20.65 -22.81
C ASN A 355 -0.37 -20.70 -23.83
N GLY A 356 -1.61 -20.88 -23.36
CA GLY A 356 -2.81 -20.79 -24.20
C GLY A 356 -3.05 -19.38 -24.74
N PHE A 357 -3.03 -18.38 -23.85
CA PHE A 357 -3.23 -16.98 -24.21
C PHE A 357 -2.11 -16.44 -25.12
N LEU A 358 -0.84 -16.75 -24.82
CA LEU A 358 0.31 -16.40 -25.66
C LEU A 358 0.14 -16.92 -27.10
N LYS A 359 -0.31 -18.16 -27.28
CA LYS A 359 -0.56 -18.78 -28.60
C LYS A 359 -1.75 -18.17 -29.36
N LYS A 360 -2.59 -17.35 -28.70
CA LYS A 360 -3.62 -16.50 -29.34
C LYS A 360 -3.05 -15.13 -29.69
N CYS A 361 -2.40 -14.46 -28.73
CA CYS A 361 -1.80 -13.13 -28.91
C CYS A 361 -0.74 -13.11 -30.03
N LYS A 362 0.12 -14.13 -30.13
CA LYS A 362 1.15 -14.27 -31.19
C LYS A 362 0.60 -14.39 -32.62
N ARG A 363 -0.73 -14.47 -32.81
CA ARG A 363 -1.40 -14.50 -34.11
C ARG A 363 -1.90 -13.11 -34.56
N VAL A 364 -1.39 -12.05 -33.94
CA VAL A 364 -1.83 -10.67 -34.18
C VAL A 364 -0.61 -9.75 -34.17
N ASP A 365 -0.23 -9.22 -35.33
CA ASP A 365 1.06 -8.54 -35.53
C ASP A 365 1.18 -7.21 -34.78
N ASN A 366 0.04 -6.58 -34.44
CA ASN A 366 0.00 -5.37 -33.63
C ASN A 366 0.22 -5.63 -32.12
N ILE A 367 0.16 -6.89 -31.66
CA ILE A 367 0.38 -7.26 -30.26
C ILE A 367 1.87 -7.51 -30.00
N LYS A 368 2.43 -6.82 -29.00
CA LYS A 368 3.77 -7.06 -28.44
C LYS A 368 3.65 -7.64 -27.03
N LEU A 369 4.50 -8.61 -26.71
CA LEU A 369 4.37 -9.42 -25.50
C LEU A 369 5.61 -9.33 -24.62
N ILE A 370 5.40 -9.04 -23.34
CA ILE A 370 6.46 -9.11 -22.31
C ILE A 370 5.94 -10.00 -21.18
N VAL A 371 6.75 -10.95 -20.75
CA VAL A 371 6.37 -11.97 -19.78
C VAL A 371 7.42 -12.05 -18.68
N THR A 372 7.03 -11.81 -17.43
CA THR A 372 7.90 -12.02 -16.27
C THR A 372 7.47 -13.32 -15.59
N THR A 373 8.42 -14.22 -15.35
CA THR A 373 8.12 -15.59 -14.91
C THR A 373 9.18 -16.12 -13.94
N SER A 374 8.80 -17.12 -13.14
CA SER A 374 9.76 -17.96 -12.41
C SER A 374 9.74 -19.40 -12.91
N VAL A 375 9.24 -19.63 -14.12
CA VAL A 375 9.13 -20.92 -14.79
C VAL A 375 9.29 -20.79 -16.31
N SER A 376 10.05 -21.69 -16.90
CA SER A 376 10.17 -21.82 -18.36
C SER A 376 8.82 -22.06 -19.01
N LEU A 377 8.57 -21.42 -20.14
CA LEU A 377 7.29 -21.44 -20.86
C LEU A 377 7.39 -22.28 -22.14
N GLU A 378 6.30 -22.40 -22.90
CA GLU A 378 6.36 -23.01 -24.24
C GLU A 378 6.62 -21.92 -25.27
N LEU A 379 7.89 -21.71 -25.56
CA LEU A 379 8.39 -20.62 -26.39
C LEU A 379 8.74 -21.11 -27.79
N ASP A 380 8.81 -20.19 -28.75
CA ASP A 380 9.15 -20.46 -30.15
C ASP A 380 10.46 -19.75 -30.51
N ALA A 381 11.05 -20.14 -31.65
CA ALA A 381 12.35 -19.65 -32.12
C ALA A 381 12.42 -18.14 -32.47
N PHE A 382 11.34 -17.39 -32.21
CA PHE A 382 11.25 -15.93 -32.35
C PHE A 382 10.93 -15.23 -31.02
N THR A 383 10.94 -15.98 -29.92
CA THR A 383 10.94 -15.45 -28.56
C THR A 383 12.37 -15.10 -28.15
N GLU A 384 12.57 -13.99 -27.47
CA GLU A 384 13.84 -13.66 -26.83
C GLU A 384 13.73 -13.85 -25.32
N GLU A 385 14.68 -14.59 -24.76
CA GLU A 385 14.78 -14.88 -23.35
C GLU A 385 15.84 -13.96 -22.74
N ILE A 386 15.49 -13.25 -21.66
CA ILE A 386 16.38 -12.34 -20.93
C ILE A 386 16.42 -12.83 -19.48
N GLU A 387 17.40 -13.67 -19.16
CA GLU A 387 17.68 -14.01 -17.77
C GLU A 387 18.07 -12.74 -17.00
N VAL A 388 17.47 -12.54 -15.84
CA VAL A 388 17.73 -11.37 -14.98
C VAL A 388 18.29 -11.89 -13.66
N GLU A 389 19.61 -11.89 -13.53
CA GLU A 389 20.29 -12.43 -12.34
C GLU A 389 19.83 -11.77 -11.03
N GLY A 390 20.17 -12.40 -9.91
CA GLY A 390 19.98 -11.78 -8.60
C GLY A 390 20.95 -10.63 -8.41
N PHE A 391 20.50 -9.53 -7.79
CA PHE A 391 21.40 -8.46 -7.37
C PHE A 391 22.57 -9.04 -6.58
N SER A 392 23.80 -8.72 -7.00
CA SER A 392 24.95 -8.86 -6.11
C SER A 392 24.79 -7.94 -4.89
N GLU A 393 25.57 -8.19 -3.84
CA GLU A 393 25.56 -7.36 -2.63
C GLU A 393 25.84 -5.87 -2.94
N ALA A 394 26.82 -5.61 -3.82
CA ALA A 394 27.16 -4.26 -4.26
C ALA A 394 26.02 -3.58 -5.04
N GLU A 395 25.38 -4.29 -5.97
CA GLU A 395 24.23 -3.76 -6.73
C GLU A 395 23.00 -3.56 -5.82
N ALA A 396 22.80 -4.42 -4.81
CA ALA A 396 21.73 -4.25 -3.83
C ALA A 396 21.96 -3.00 -2.96
N VAL A 397 23.19 -2.76 -2.50
CA VAL A 397 23.58 -1.54 -1.78
C VAL A 397 23.43 -0.30 -2.67
N GLU A 398 23.90 -0.35 -3.92
CA GLU A 398 23.77 0.77 -4.86
C GLU A 398 22.31 1.06 -5.24
N PHE A 399 21.50 0.02 -5.45
CA PHE A 399 20.06 0.13 -5.70
C PHE A 399 19.32 0.77 -4.51
N LEU A 400 19.66 0.39 -3.29
CA LEU A 400 19.09 0.98 -2.07
C LEU A 400 19.57 2.42 -1.84
N ALA A 401 20.84 2.72 -2.09
CA ALA A 401 21.38 4.07 -1.98
C ALA A 401 20.79 5.05 -3.01
N ASN A 402 20.45 4.56 -4.21
CA ASN A 402 19.85 5.36 -5.28
C ASN A 402 18.31 5.47 -5.22
N PHE A 403 17.64 5.02 -4.15
CA PHE A 403 16.23 5.35 -3.91
C PHE A 403 16.10 6.80 -3.41
N PRO A 404 15.58 7.76 -4.20
CA PRO A 404 15.41 9.12 -3.71
C PRO A 404 14.29 9.18 -2.67
N SER A 405 14.51 9.93 -1.59
CA SER A 405 13.49 10.24 -0.58
C SER A 405 12.41 11.14 -1.18
N VAL A 406 11.32 10.52 -1.66
CA VAL A 406 10.26 11.20 -2.44
C VAL A 406 9.57 12.31 -1.63
N GLN A 407 9.78 13.56 -2.05
CA GLN A 407 9.03 14.74 -1.62
C GLN A 407 8.59 15.63 -2.79
N ASN A 408 7.40 16.21 -2.64
CA ASN A 408 6.79 17.29 -3.43
C ASN A 408 6.45 17.01 -4.90
N GLU A 409 5.57 17.87 -5.41
CA GLU A 409 4.67 17.60 -6.55
C GLU A 409 5.13 18.27 -7.86
N ASP A 410 4.44 17.96 -8.96
CA ASP A 410 4.45 18.68 -10.25
C ASP A 410 5.76 18.86 -11.02
N LYS A 411 6.74 17.94 -10.87
CA LYS A 411 7.80 17.76 -11.90
C LYS A 411 8.03 16.30 -12.28
N SER A 412 8.20 16.06 -13.58
CA SER A 412 8.50 14.74 -14.15
C SER A 412 9.96 14.36 -13.92
N ILE A 413 10.26 13.82 -12.75
CA ILE A 413 11.59 13.28 -12.42
C ILE A 413 11.93 12.15 -13.41
N THR A 414 13.11 12.23 -14.01
CA THR A 414 13.71 11.15 -14.80
C THR A 414 14.94 10.67 -14.06
N TYR A 415 15.09 9.34 -13.92
CA TYR A 415 16.16 8.70 -13.16
C TYR A 415 17.35 8.39 -14.07
N SER A 416 18.56 8.48 -13.53
CA SER A 416 19.80 7.98 -14.14
C SER A 416 20.35 6.86 -13.29
N LEU A 417 20.83 5.79 -13.93
CA LEU A 417 21.39 4.59 -13.30
C LEU A 417 22.83 4.36 -13.77
N PRO A 418 23.58 3.44 -13.14
CA PRO A 418 24.86 2.95 -13.65
C PRO A 418 24.78 2.46 -15.10
N LYS A 419 25.93 2.28 -15.74
CA LYS A 419 26.02 1.92 -17.17
C LYS A 419 25.55 0.48 -17.49
N SER A 420 25.09 -0.27 -16.49
CA SER A 420 24.45 -1.58 -16.59
C SER A 420 23.16 -1.62 -15.77
N LEU A 421 22.09 -2.16 -16.39
CA LEU A 421 20.73 -2.39 -15.83
C LEU A 421 19.84 -1.12 -15.63
N ALA A 422 18.51 -1.30 -15.65
CA ALA A 422 17.51 -0.22 -15.78
C ALA A 422 16.27 -0.39 -14.88
N VAL A 423 15.73 0.73 -14.35
CA VAL A 423 14.73 0.83 -13.25
C VAL A 423 14.11 2.26 -13.28
N ILE A 424 12.91 2.64 -12.78
CA ILE A 424 11.92 2.01 -11.87
C ILE A 424 10.44 2.38 -12.20
N ARG A 425 9.51 1.68 -11.53
CA ARG A 425 8.04 1.85 -11.35
C ARG A 425 7.36 3.22 -11.51
N LYS A 426 6.08 3.16 -11.92
CA LYS A 426 4.98 3.90 -11.26
C LYS A 426 3.78 2.97 -10.97
N ASP A 427 3.04 3.22 -9.90
CA ASP A 427 1.97 2.32 -9.41
C ASP A 427 0.72 2.30 -10.31
N CYS A 428 -0.14 1.30 -10.10
CA CYS A 428 -1.35 1.07 -10.89
C CYS A 428 -2.35 2.24 -10.79
N ILE A 429 -2.68 2.84 -11.94
CA ILE A 429 -3.90 3.64 -12.13
C ILE A 429 -4.70 3.00 -13.28
N LEU A 430 -5.94 2.61 -12.97
CA LEU A 430 -6.99 2.36 -13.94
C LEU A 430 -8.10 3.36 -13.61
N GLN A 431 -7.94 4.56 -14.16
CA GLN A 431 -8.87 5.69 -14.15
C GLN A 431 -8.54 6.51 -15.40
N ASP A 432 -9.56 7.15 -15.96
CA ASP A 432 -9.52 7.71 -17.31
C ASP A 432 -8.55 8.90 -17.44
N LEU A 433 -7.88 8.99 -18.59
CA LEU A 433 -6.92 10.06 -18.89
C LEU A 433 -7.59 11.22 -19.63
N ILE A 434 -8.12 12.16 -18.85
CA ILE A 434 -8.22 13.59 -19.19
C ILE A 434 -7.59 14.37 -18.03
#